data_AF-A0A9R1P925-F1
#
_entry.id   AF-A0A9R1P925-F1
#
_cell.length_a   1.000
_cell.length_b   1.000
_cell.length_c   1.000
_cell.angle_alpha   90.00
_cell.angle_beta   90.00
_cell.angle_gamma   90.00
#
_symmetry.space_group_name_H-M   'P 1'
#
loop_
_entity.id
_entity.type
_entity.pdbx_description
1 polymer ?
#
loop_
_entity_poly.entity_id
_entity_poly.type
_entity_poly.pdbx_seq_one_letter_code
_entity_poly.pdbx_strand_id
1 'polypeptide(L)'
;MERSDMSFSVSTQSDGGSRGCEWGNGNGISSLLAQKTNILKPSFWRMVREILKFKNDALTYLEYHEHNTDVDCNETLGQFIQSHGYSLFFQEAYLIPVCAGLWPSSSQGVLSLSAFFVLSFFHNHDLLQLFRYPQLPTVKALLQSVVDKVKGELESMGCRIKTSCRVKSVSSFDGAGHRVLENDGSEETYDSVILGVHAPNALKVLGAEATHYELKILGACQYVHRDIYLHCDQNLMPRNSSAWSAWNFLGTTSRGFSVTYWLNHIQKIESARPFLVTLDAPCVPDHVLLKWSTSLPVPSVALAKAYLQLDKIQGKRGIWFCGAYQVMASMKMD
;
A
#
# COMPACT_ATOMS: atom_id res chain seq x y z
N MET A 1 -10.64 17.01 14.05
CA MET A 1 -9.63 16.22 13.32
C MET A 1 -8.42 16.08 14.21
N GLU A 2 -7.91 14.86 14.35
CA GLU A 2 -6.61 14.64 14.99
C GLU A 2 -5.54 14.50 13.92
N ARG A 3 -4.31 14.85 14.28
CA ARG A 3 -3.16 14.90 13.37
C ARG A 3 -2.52 13.51 13.36
N SER A 4 -2.50 12.83 12.21
CA SER A 4 -1.74 11.58 12.05
C SER A 4 -0.28 11.91 11.77
N ASP A 5 0.62 11.25 12.49
CA ASP A 5 2.06 11.29 12.26
C ASP A 5 2.43 10.28 11.16
N MET A 6 3.22 10.71 10.18
CA MET A 6 3.71 9.90 9.05
C MET A 6 5.23 9.70 9.07
N SER A 7 5.86 9.93 10.22
CA SER A 7 7.26 9.62 10.41
C SER A 7 7.54 8.15 10.17
N PHE A 8 8.72 7.87 9.64
CA PHE A 8 9.19 6.52 9.47
C PHE A 8 10.59 6.32 10.03
N SER A 9 10.97 5.06 10.17
CA SER A 9 12.32 4.64 10.55
C SER A 9 12.74 3.41 9.75
N VAL A 10 14.03 3.28 9.50
CA VAL A 10 14.62 2.09 8.89
C VAL A 10 15.64 1.52 9.88
N SER A 11 15.52 0.23 10.16
CA SER A 11 16.51 -0.54 10.91
C SER A 11 16.93 -1.75 10.07
N THR A 12 18.09 -1.64 9.42
CA THR A 12 18.72 -2.76 8.71
C THR A 12 19.62 -3.54 9.64
N GLN A 13 19.35 -4.83 9.80
CA GLN A 13 20.20 -5.70 10.62
C GLN A 13 21.47 -6.08 9.84
N SER A 14 22.56 -6.35 10.56
CA SER A 14 23.80 -6.87 9.95
C SER A 14 23.61 -8.34 9.61
N ASP A 15 23.66 -8.70 8.34
CA ASP A 15 23.92 -10.07 7.89
C ASP A 15 25.38 -10.14 7.43
N GLY A 16 26.19 -10.97 8.08
CA GLY A 16 27.50 -11.38 7.55
C GLY A 16 28.54 -10.26 7.33
N GLY A 17 28.56 -9.22 8.16
CA GLY A 17 29.66 -8.24 8.20
C GLY A 17 29.35 -6.85 7.63
N SER A 18 28.19 -6.62 7.02
CA SER A 18 27.72 -5.26 6.70
C SER A 18 27.28 -4.56 7.99
N ARG A 19 27.77 -3.35 8.28
CA ARG A 19 27.32 -2.61 9.48
C ARG A 19 25.87 -2.18 9.26
N GLY A 20 24.95 -2.73 10.05
CA GLY A 20 23.54 -2.31 10.06
C GLY A 20 23.37 -0.79 10.18
N CYS A 21 22.26 -0.30 9.64
CA CYS A 21 21.89 1.11 9.62
C CYS A 21 20.55 1.30 10.31
N GLU A 22 20.54 2.08 11.38
CA GLU A 22 19.32 2.46 12.10
C GLU A 22 19.19 3.99 12.15
N TRP A 23 18.09 4.49 11.61
CA TRP A 23 17.74 5.91 11.60
C TRP A 23 16.23 6.10 11.40
N GLY A 24 15.73 7.28 11.75
CA GLY A 24 14.34 7.67 11.47
C GLY A 24 14.17 9.18 11.39
N ASN A 25 12.94 9.64 11.25
CA ASN A 25 12.64 11.07 11.13
C ASN A 25 11.56 11.59 12.09
N GLY A 26 11.07 10.77 13.03
CA GLY A 26 10.05 11.16 14.01
C GLY A 26 10.45 12.30 14.93
N ASN A 27 11.69 12.31 15.43
CA ASN A 27 12.20 13.31 16.38
C ASN A 27 13.36 14.14 15.79
N GLY A 28 13.29 14.44 14.50
CA GLY A 28 14.28 15.26 13.80
C GLY A 28 15.69 14.65 13.84
N ILE A 29 16.69 15.45 14.22
CA ILE A 29 18.11 15.03 14.23
C ILE A 29 18.34 13.86 15.22
N SER A 30 17.61 13.81 16.33
CA SER A 30 17.75 12.72 17.31
C SER A 30 17.38 11.37 16.70
N SER A 31 16.35 11.31 15.85
CA SER A 31 15.98 10.08 15.14
C SER A 31 16.91 9.81 13.96
N LEU A 32 17.34 10.85 13.23
CA LEU A 32 18.25 10.68 12.10
C LEU A 32 19.58 10.06 12.55
N LEU A 33 20.08 10.50 13.71
CA LEU A 33 21.33 10.06 14.30
C LEU A 33 21.12 9.10 15.48
N ALA A 34 20.00 8.38 15.49
CA ALA A 34 19.70 7.38 16.52
C ALA A 34 20.87 6.40 16.67
N GLN A 35 21.40 5.87 15.56
CA GLN A 35 22.69 5.21 15.57
C GLN A 35 23.83 6.24 15.45
N LYS A 36 24.40 6.65 16.60
CA LYS A 36 25.48 7.67 16.68
C LYS A 36 26.67 7.41 15.76
N THR A 37 27.00 6.15 15.47
CA THR A 37 28.09 5.82 14.55
C THR A 37 27.85 6.31 13.11
N ASN A 38 26.60 6.61 12.74
CA ASN A 38 26.25 7.15 11.42
C ASN A 38 26.85 8.54 11.17
N ILE A 39 27.12 9.32 12.23
CA ILE A 39 27.79 10.62 12.13
C ILE A 39 29.13 10.51 11.41
N LEU A 40 29.87 9.43 11.67
CA LEU A 40 31.20 9.19 11.13
C LEU A 40 31.20 8.40 9.81
N LYS A 41 30.02 8.08 9.25
CA LYS A 41 29.91 7.28 8.01
C LYS A 41 29.68 8.22 6.81
N PRO A 42 30.65 8.41 5.90
CA PRO A 42 30.45 9.22 4.70
C PRO A 42 29.30 8.72 3.80
N SER A 43 29.10 7.39 3.74
CA SER A 43 28.00 6.78 3.01
C SER A 43 26.63 7.17 3.56
N PHE A 44 26.50 7.39 4.87
CA PHE A 44 25.25 7.85 5.48
C PHE A 44 24.89 9.27 5.05
N TRP A 45 25.85 10.19 5.09
CA TRP A 45 25.61 11.56 4.62
C TRP A 45 25.40 11.65 3.11
N ARG A 46 26.04 10.77 2.34
CA ARG A 46 25.74 10.61 0.91
C ARG A 46 24.28 10.20 0.71
N MET A 47 23.79 9.18 1.43
CA MET A 47 22.39 8.78 1.37
C MET A 47 21.44 9.93 1.75
N VAL A 48 21.73 10.68 2.82
CA VAL A 48 20.90 11.83 3.21
C VAL A 48 20.80 12.87 2.08
N ARG A 49 21.92 13.17 1.40
CA ARG A 49 21.91 14.05 0.22
C ARG A 49 21.15 13.43 -0.95
N GLU A 50 21.29 12.12 -1.15
CA GLU A 50 20.56 11.38 -2.18
C GLU A 50 19.04 11.38 -1.91
N ILE A 51 18.57 11.33 -0.67
CA ILE A 51 17.14 11.47 -0.35
C ILE A 51 16.61 12.84 -0.76
N LEU A 52 17.38 13.91 -0.51
CA LEU A 52 17.00 15.26 -0.94
C LEU A 52 17.03 15.41 -2.47
N LYS A 53 18.02 14.80 -3.14
CA LYS A 53 18.09 14.73 -4.60
C LYS A 53 16.89 13.97 -5.18
N PHE A 54 16.53 12.83 -4.58
CA PHE A 54 15.43 11.97 -5.00
C PHE A 54 14.10 12.69 -5.02
N LYS A 55 13.84 13.56 -4.04
CA LYS A 55 12.66 14.43 -4.07
C LYS A 55 12.60 15.28 -5.35
N ASN A 56 13.69 15.95 -5.71
CA ASN A 56 13.69 16.85 -6.86
C ASN A 56 13.63 16.08 -8.19
N ASP A 57 14.38 14.98 -8.28
CA ASP A 57 14.36 14.10 -9.46
C ASP A 57 12.95 13.51 -9.66
N ALA A 58 12.28 13.09 -8.57
CA ALA A 58 10.91 12.59 -8.61
C ALA A 58 9.90 13.63 -9.11
N LEU A 59 9.98 14.87 -8.61
CA LEU A 59 9.09 15.95 -9.06
C LEU A 59 9.31 16.28 -10.54
N THR A 60 10.57 16.39 -10.97
CA THR A 60 10.93 16.64 -12.38
C THR A 60 10.40 15.53 -13.29
N TYR A 61 10.51 14.27 -12.85
CA TYR A 61 9.99 13.12 -13.58
C TYR A 61 8.47 13.19 -13.74
N LEU A 62 7.74 13.49 -12.67
CA LEU A 62 6.28 13.58 -12.70
C LEU A 62 5.81 14.76 -13.58
N GLU A 63 6.44 15.93 -13.45
CA GLU A 63 6.15 17.10 -14.29
C GLU A 63 6.37 16.77 -15.78
N TYR A 64 7.44 16.06 -16.13
CA TYR A 64 7.68 15.63 -17.52
C TYR A 64 6.57 14.72 -18.05
N HIS A 65 6.11 13.75 -17.25
CA HIS A 65 5.04 12.83 -17.66
C HIS A 65 3.67 13.50 -17.74
N GLU A 66 3.37 14.49 -16.87
CA GLU A 66 2.14 15.28 -16.95
C GLU A 66 2.04 16.07 -18.26
N HIS A 67 3.17 16.59 -18.77
CA HIS A 67 3.20 17.35 -20.02
C HIS A 67 3.34 16.49 -21.28
N ASN A 68 3.60 15.19 -21.15
CA ASN A 68 3.85 14.29 -22.27
C ASN A 68 3.04 12.99 -22.10
N THR A 69 1.71 13.09 -22.25
CA THR A 69 0.77 11.97 -22.06
C THR A 69 0.97 10.78 -23.00
N ASP A 70 1.71 10.98 -24.11
CA ASP A 70 2.05 9.92 -25.07
C ASP A 70 3.31 9.12 -24.68
N VAL A 71 4.03 9.52 -23.62
CA VAL A 71 5.25 8.83 -23.17
C VAL A 71 4.89 7.57 -22.39
N ASP A 72 5.46 6.46 -22.83
CA ASP A 72 5.25 5.15 -22.23
C ASP A 72 5.81 5.09 -20.80
N CYS A 73 4.94 4.81 -19.81
CA CYS A 73 5.29 4.70 -18.39
C CYS A 73 5.93 3.34 -18.03
N ASN A 74 6.71 2.78 -18.95
CA ASN A 74 7.32 1.45 -18.83
C ASN A 74 8.66 1.45 -18.09
N GLU A 75 9.23 2.61 -17.75
CA GLU A 75 10.47 2.68 -16.99
C GLU A 75 10.29 2.05 -15.59
N THR A 76 11.20 1.16 -15.23
CA THR A 76 11.22 0.56 -13.89
C THR A 76 11.93 1.46 -12.90
N LEU A 77 11.62 1.31 -11.62
CA LEU A 77 12.30 2.03 -10.55
C LEU A 77 13.82 1.77 -10.57
N GLY A 78 14.25 0.55 -10.91
CA GLY A 78 15.65 0.21 -11.07
C GLY A 78 16.34 1.00 -12.18
N GLN A 79 15.68 1.17 -13.33
CA GLN A 79 16.19 1.97 -14.45
C GLN A 79 16.31 3.45 -14.06
N PHE A 80 15.29 3.99 -13.40
CA PHE A 80 15.29 5.37 -12.89
C PHE A 80 16.45 5.62 -11.91
N ILE A 81 16.66 4.70 -10.97
CA ILE A 81 17.74 4.81 -9.98
C ILE A 81 19.12 4.71 -10.63
N GLN A 82 19.27 3.81 -11.62
CA GLN A 82 20.52 3.64 -12.35
C GLN A 82 20.87 4.86 -13.19
N SER A 83 19.91 5.43 -13.92
CA SER A 83 20.11 6.60 -14.79
C SER A 83 20.50 7.86 -14.00
N HIS A 84 20.02 7.99 -12.76
CA HIS A 84 20.30 9.12 -11.88
C HIS A 84 21.50 8.92 -10.93
N GLY A 85 22.16 7.75 -10.98
CA GLY A 85 23.42 7.48 -10.27
C GLY A 85 23.29 7.28 -8.75
N TYR A 86 22.15 6.79 -8.26
CA TYR A 86 21.93 6.57 -6.83
C TYR A 86 22.79 5.43 -6.25
N SER A 87 23.35 5.63 -5.06
CA SER A 87 24.20 4.63 -4.41
C SER A 87 23.42 3.38 -3.98
N LEU A 88 24.12 2.24 -3.89
CA LEU A 88 23.56 1.01 -3.32
C LEU A 88 23.11 1.22 -1.86
N PHE A 89 23.86 2.02 -1.09
CA PHE A 89 23.51 2.30 0.31
C PHE A 89 22.18 3.06 0.42
N PHE A 90 21.90 4.01 -0.48
CA PHE A 90 20.58 4.65 -0.56
C PHE A 90 19.46 3.66 -0.90
N GLN A 91 19.72 2.73 -1.83
CA GLN A 91 18.74 1.71 -2.18
C GLN A 91 18.43 0.81 -0.97
N GLU A 92 19.45 0.27 -0.31
CA GLU A 92 19.30 -0.70 0.77
C GLU A 92 18.87 -0.11 2.12
N ALA A 93 19.24 1.14 2.42
CA ALA A 93 18.98 1.78 3.71
C ALA A 93 17.87 2.84 3.69
N TYR A 94 17.23 3.05 2.54
CA TYR A 94 16.08 3.96 2.41
C TYR A 94 15.02 3.42 1.43
N LEU A 95 15.34 3.33 0.14
CA LEU A 95 14.32 3.11 -0.89
C LEU A 95 13.65 1.73 -0.80
N ILE A 96 14.45 0.66 -0.77
CA ILE A 96 13.94 -0.71 -0.70
C ILE A 96 13.16 -0.95 0.60
N PRO A 97 13.65 -0.58 1.80
CA PRO A 97 12.90 -0.74 3.04
C PRO A 97 11.51 -0.06 2.99
N VAL A 98 11.45 1.20 2.55
CA VAL A 98 10.21 1.97 2.49
C VAL A 98 9.23 1.34 1.48
N CYS A 99 9.70 1.01 0.29
CA CYS A 99 8.88 0.38 -0.74
C CYS A 99 8.41 -1.03 -0.36
N ALA A 100 9.29 -1.87 0.19
CA ALA A 100 8.96 -3.25 0.56
C ALA A 100 7.99 -3.34 1.76
N GLY A 101 8.04 -2.34 2.66
CA GLY A 101 7.04 -2.22 3.71
C GLY A 101 5.68 -1.78 3.18
N LEU A 102 5.65 -0.83 2.24
CA LEU A 102 4.43 -0.32 1.61
C LEU A 102 3.72 -1.34 0.72
N TRP A 103 4.47 -1.99 -0.16
CA TRP A 103 3.92 -2.90 -1.16
C TRP A 103 4.38 -4.32 -0.91
N PRO A 104 3.51 -5.30 -1.16
CA PRO A 104 3.88 -6.70 -1.19
C PRO A 104 4.82 -6.99 -2.36
N SER A 105 6.11 -6.77 -2.11
CA SER A 105 7.18 -7.05 -3.05
C SER A 105 8.40 -7.56 -2.30
N SER A 106 9.09 -8.54 -2.90
CA SER A 106 10.44 -8.87 -2.47
C SER A 106 11.36 -7.66 -2.68
N SER A 107 12.49 -7.63 -1.98
CA SER A 107 13.48 -6.55 -2.15
C SER A 107 13.98 -6.44 -3.60
N GLN A 108 14.06 -7.55 -4.34
CA GLN A 108 14.37 -7.55 -5.77
C GLN A 108 13.20 -7.04 -6.62
N GLY A 109 11.96 -7.39 -6.27
CA GLY A 109 10.77 -6.95 -6.99
C GLY A 109 10.53 -5.44 -6.90
N VAL A 110 11.02 -4.77 -5.85
CA VAL A 110 10.87 -3.31 -5.68
C VAL A 110 11.47 -2.55 -6.87
N LEU A 111 12.62 -2.97 -7.36
CA LEU A 111 13.28 -2.32 -8.49
C LEU A 111 12.59 -2.63 -9.83
N SER A 112 11.73 -3.64 -9.89
CA SER A 112 10.91 -3.96 -11.06
C SER A 112 9.56 -3.22 -11.08
N LEU A 113 9.20 -2.51 -10.00
CA LEU A 113 8.00 -1.68 -9.97
C LEU A 113 8.11 -0.54 -10.99
N SER A 114 6.97 -0.05 -11.47
CA SER A 114 6.92 1.14 -12.34
C SER A 114 7.43 2.35 -11.58
N ALA A 115 8.40 3.08 -12.17
CA ALA A 115 8.91 4.32 -11.59
C ALA A 115 7.78 5.34 -11.41
N PHE A 116 6.97 5.55 -12.46
CA PHE A 116 5.81 6.43 -12.42
C PHE A 116 4.89 6.15 -11.23
N PHE A 117 4.53 4.89 -11.00
CA PHE A 117 3.67 4.52 -9.88
C PHE A 117 4.30 4.85 -8.52
N VAL A 118 5.56 4.43 -8.30
CA VAL A 118 6.25 4.63 -7.01
C VAL A 118 6.45 6.12 -6.72
N LEU A 119 6.89 6.88 -7.72
CA LEU A 119 7.13 8.32 -7.58
C LEU A 119 5.83 9.08 -7.36
N SER A 120 4.76 8.74 -8.08
CA SER A 120 3.42 9.33 -7.88
C SER A 120 2.89 9.04 -6.48
N PHE A 121 3.03 7.81 -5.99
CA PHE A 121 2.64 7.45 -4.63
C PHE A 121 3.42 8.28 -3.60
N PHE A 122 4.74 8.37 -3.75
CA PHE A 122 5.59 9.11 -2.81
C PHE A 122 5.24 10.60 -2.80
N HIS A 123 4.92 11.17 -3.97
CA HIS A 123 4.47 12.55 -4.10
C HIS A 123 3.10 12.76 -3.43
N ASN A 124 2.10 11.94 -3.76
CA ASN A 124 0.73 12.08 -3.26
C ASN A 124 0.58 11.81 -1.75
N HIS A 125 1.51 11.04 -1.16
CA HIS A 125 1.53 10.72 0.27
C HIS A 125 2.62 11.50 1.04
N ASP A 126 3.25 12.49 0.41
CA ASP A 126 4.32 13.31 1.01
C ASP A 126 5.53 12.53 1.56
N LEU A 127 5.74 11.29 1.08
CA LEU A 127 6.85 10.42 1.46
C LEU A 127 8.19 10.83 0.84
N LEU A 128 8.21 11.83 -0.04
CA LEU A 128 9.44 12.43 -0.58
C LEU A 128 10.17 13.34 0.42
N GLN A 129 9.55 13.69 1.56
CA GLN A 129 10.14 14.60 2.53
C GLN A 129 10.94 13.85 3.59
N LEU A 130 12.20 14.25 3.83
CA LEU A 130 13.02 13.68 4.89
C LEU A 130 12.60 14.19 6.29
N PHE A 131 12.15 15.44 6.36
CA PHE A 131 11.65 16.11 7.57
C PHE A 131 10.37 16.87 7.24
N ARG A 132 9.49 17.00 8.24
CA ARG A 132 8.20 17.73 8.19
C ARG A 132 7.19 17.13 7.22
N TYR A 133 6.43 16.16 7.70
CA TYR A 133 5.25 15.68 6.99
C TYR A 133 4.07 16.63 7.17
N PRO A 134 3.30 16.90 6.11
CA PRO A 134 1.98 17.48 6.27
C PRO A 134 1.10 16.52 7.07
N GLN A 135 0.33 17.11 7.98
CA GLN A 135 -0.49 16.38 8.91
C GLN A 135 -1.76 15.95 8.19
N LEU A 136 -1.90 14.66 7.90
CA LEU A 136 -3.13 14.14 7.34
C LEU A 136 -4.22 14.21 8.41
N PRO A 137 -5.38 14.82 8.11
CA PRO A 137 -6.47 14.88 9.05
C PRO A 137 -7.05 13.49 9.27
N THR A 138 -6.93 12.97 10.48
CA THR A 138 -7.59 11.73 10.88
C THR A 138 -8.97 12.06 11.46
N VAL A 139 -9.99 11.33 11.03
CA VAL A 139 -11.31 11.36 11.63
C VAL A 139 -11.16 10.81 13.05
N LYS A 140 -11.46 11.64 14.06
CA LYS A 140 -11.36 11.27 15.49
C LYS A 140 -12.26 10.09 15.84
N ALA A 141 -13.32 9.88 15.07
CA ALA A 141 -14.18 8.73 15.20
C ALA A 141 -13.50 7.52 14.54
N LEU A 142 -13.38 6.41 15.27
CA LEU A 142 -12.89 5.13 14.74
C LEU A 142 -13.56 4.83 13.38
N LEU A 143 -12.86 4.11 12.49
CA LEU A 143 -13.40 3.68 11.20
C LEU A 143 -14.82 3.09 11.31
N GLN A 144 -15.13 2.41 12.42
CA GLN A 144 -16.46 1.90 12.74
C GLN A 144 -17.54 3.00 12.72
N SER A 145 -17.29 4.18 13.27
CA SER A 145 -18.26 5.28 13.27
C SER A 145 -18.52 5.83 11.87
N VAL A 146 -17.54 5.77 10.96
CA VAL A 146 -17.75 6.14 9.55
C VAL A 146 -18.60 5.09 8.86
N VAL A 147 -18.30 3.81 9.05
CA VAL A 147 -19.08 2.69 8.50
C VAL A 147 -20.52 2.74 9.01
N ASP A 148 -20.74 2.96 10.30
CA ASP A 148 -22.07 3.03 10.90
C ASP A 148 -22.89 4.21 10.35
N LYS A 149 -22.25 5.36 10.11
CA LYS A 149 -22.90 6.51 9.48
C LYS A 149 -23.29 6.24 8.03
N VAL A 150 -22.36 5.68 7.23
CA VAL A 150 -22.65 5.31 5.84
C VAL A 150 -23.75 4.27 5.78
N LYS A 151 -23.71 3.27 6.67
CA LYS A 151 -24.76 2.27 6.80
C LYS A 151 -26.12 2.93 7.07
N GLY A 152 -26.20 3.81 8.06
CA GLY A 152 -27.44 4.49 8.42
C GLY A 152 -28.00 5.35 7.28
N GLU A 153 -27.13 6.05 6.55
CA GLU A 153 -27.53 6.84 5.39
C GLU A 153 -28.10 5.95 4.27
N LEU A 154 -27.41 4.87 3.92
CA LEU A 154 -27.86 3.90 2.91
C LEU A 154 -29.22 3.28 3.31
N GLU A 155 -29.38 2.88 4.57
CA GLU A 155 -30.65 2.34 5.07
C GLU A 155 -31.78 3.39 5.01
N SER A 156 -31.48 4.66 5.29
CA SER A 156 -32.45 5.76 5.17
C SER A 156 -32.91 6.03 3.74
N MET A 157 -32.05 5.76 2.76
CA MET A 157 -32.36 5.80 1.33
C MET A 157 -33.12 4.55 0.85
N GLY A 158 -33.39 3.59 1.74
CA GLY A 158 -34.09 2.35 1.44
C GLY A 158 -33.19 1.23 0.93
N CYS A 159 -31.86 1.38 1.00
CA CYS A 159 -30.93 0.31 0.64
C CYS A 159 -31.02 -0.84 1.65
N ARG A 160 -31.06 -2.08 1.15
CA ARG A 160 -31.02 -3.28 1.99
C ARG A 160 -29.59 -3.77 2.09
N ILE A 161 -29.06 -3.82 3.30
CA ILE A 161 -27.70 -4.31 3.56
C ILE A 161 -27.80 -5.74 4.09
N LYS A 162 -27.38 -6.71 3.28
CA LYS A 162 -27.32 -8.13 3.66
C LYS A 162 -25.90 -8.48 4.10
N THR A 163 -25.75 -9.03 5.30
CA THR A 163 -24.47 -9.54 5.82
C THR A 163 -24.48 -11.05 5.85
N SER A 164 -23.32 -11.69 5.86
CA SER A 164 -23.18 -13.16 5.78
C SER A 164 -23.76 -13.80 4.50
N CYS A 165 -24.08 -12.97 3.50
CA CYS A 165 -24.61 -13.35 2.19
C CYS A 165 -23.49 -13.40 1.16
N ARG A 166 -22.74 -14.50 1.12
CA ARG A 166 -21.62 -14.64 0.16
C ARG A 166 -22.17 -14.96 -1.23
N VAL A 167 -22.02 -14.02 -2.16
CA VAL A 167 -22.32 -14.24 -3.57
C VAL A 167 -21.40 -15.32 -4.16
N LYS A 168 -22.01 -16.32 -4.79
CA LYS A 168 -21.36 -17.44 -5.47
C LYS A 168 -21.15 -17.16 -6.95
N SER A 169 -22.18 -16.67 -7.64
CA SER A 169 -22.10 -16.36 -9.06
C SER A 169 -23.07 -15.26 -9.48
N VAL A 170 -22.70 -14.53 -10.53
CA VAL A 170 -23.55 -13.56 -11.23
C VAL A 170 -23.63 -14.01 -12.68
N SER A 171 -24.86 -14.22 -13.16
CA SER A 171 -25.15 -14.72 -14.51
C SER A 171 -26.20 -13.87 -15.18
N SER A 172 -26.17 -13.81 -16.51
CA SER A 172 -27.18 -13.10 -17.31
C SER A 172 -28.52 -13.84 -17.21
N PHE A 173 -29.61 -13.08 -17.06
CA PHE A 173 -30.97 -13.60 -16.91
C PHE A 173 -31.91 -12.87 -17.88
N ASP A 174 -32.62 -13.62 -18.71
CA ASP A 174 -33.64 -13.14 -19.66
C ASP A 174 -33.21 -12.00 -20.59
N GLY A 175 -31.91 -11.92 -20.91
CA GLY A 175 -31.35 -10.99 -21.90
C GLY A 175 -31.26 -9.52 -21.47
N ALA A 176 -31.79 -9.15 -20.31
CA ALA A 176 -31.77 -7.77 -19.80
C ALA A 176 -31.40 -7.65 -18.31
N GLY A 177 -31.47 -8.73 -17.53
CA GLY A 177 -31.16 -8.72 -16.10
C GLY A 177 -29.99 -9.63 -15.71
N HIS A 178 -29.69 -9.64 -14.42
CA HIS A 178 -28.67 -10.48 -13.82
C HIS A 178 -29.26 -11.27 -12.66
N ARG A 179 -28.99 -12.57 -12.66
CA ARG A 179 -29.27 -13.46 -11.53
C ARG A 179 -28.03 -13.56 -10.65
N VAL A 180 -28.22 -13.25 -9.36
CA VAL A 180 -27.21 -13.36 -8.31
C VAL A 180 -27.55 -14.59 -7.47
N LEU A 181 -26.64 -15.57 -7.48
CA LEU A 181 -26.76 -16.79 -6.67
C LEU A 181 -25.85 -16.66 -5.45
N GLU A 182 -26.40 -16.90 -4.26
CA GLU A 182 -25.64 -16.97 -3.02
C GLU A 182 -25.16 -18.40 -2.72
N ASN A 183 -24.20 -18.52 -1.79
CA ASN A 183 -23.65 -19.82 -1.40
C ASN A 183 -24.66 -20.75 -0.72
N ASP A 184 -25.69 -20.21 -0.09
CA ASP A 184 -26.76 -20.99 0.56
C ASP A 184 -27.82 -21.49 -0.44
N GLY A 185 -27.70 -21.10 -1.71
CA GLY A 185 -28.63 -21.45 -2.78
C GLY A 185 -29.75 -20.44 -3.01
N SER A 186 -29.81 -19.34 -2.24
CA SER A 186 -30.76 -18.27 -2.50
C SER A 186 -30.42 -17.53 -3.80
N GLU A 187 -31.45 -17.09 -4.52
CA GLU A 187 -31.33 -16.41 -5.80
C GLU A 187 -32.14 -15.12 -5.81
N GLU A 188 -31.55 -14.06 -6.34
CA GLU A 188 -32.20 -12.78 -6.55
C GLU A 188 -31.85 -12.22 -7.93
N THR A 189 -32.74 -11.40 -8.50
CA THR A 189 -32.57 -10.82 -9.84
C THR A 189 -32.49 -9.30 -9.77
N TYR A 190 -31.61 -8.72 -10.57
CA TYR A 190 -31.33 -7.29 -10.61
C TYR A 190 -31.15 -6.81 -12.06
N ASP A 191 -31.54 -5.57 -12.36
CA ASP A 191 -31.34 -4.97 -13.69
C ASP A 191 -29.87 -4.64 -13.98
N SER A 192 -29.08 -4.38 -12.93
CA SER A 192 -27.66 -4.04 -13.03
C SER A 192 -26.93 -4.44 -11.76
N VAL A 193 -25.63 -4.73 -11.88
CA VAL A 193 -24.79 -5.20 -10.78
C VAL A 193 -23.53 -4.37 -10.70
N ILE A 194 -23.17 -3.93 -9.48
CA ILE A 194 -21.89 -3.29 -9.20
C ILE A 194 -21.05 -4.25 -8.35
N LEU A 195 -19.93 -4.72 -8.90
CA LEU A 195 -19.00 -5.61 -8.21
C LEU A 195 -17.93 -4.80 -7.47
N GLY A 196 -18.15 -4.59 -6.17
CA GLY A 196 -17.23 -3.95 -5.23
C GLY A 196 -16.26 -4.91 -4.54
N VAL A 197 -15.74 -5.91 -5.26
CA VAL A 197 -14.85 -6.95 -4.74
C VAL A 197 -13.48 -6.91 -5.43
N HIS A 198 -12.47 -7.57 -4.87
CA HIS A 198 -11.17 -7.73 -5.55
C HIS A 198 -11.36 -8.33 -6.95
N ALA A 199 -10.59 -7.86 -7.92
CA ALA A 199 -10.71 -8.26 -9.33
C ALA A 199 -10.70 -9.80 -9.58
N PRO A 200 -9.84 -10.61 -8.93
CA PRO A 200 -9.91 -12.07 -9.03
C PRO A 200 -11.21 -12.66 -8.48
N ASN A 201 -11.80 -12.05 -7.46
CA ASN A 201 -13.09 -12.47 -6.93
C ASN A 201 -14.24 -12.09 -7.87
N ALA A 202 -14.17 -10.94 -8.52
CA ALA A 202 -15.12 -10.56 -9.57
C ALA A 202 -15.10 -11.59 -10.71
N LEU A 203 -13.91 -11.98 -11.19
CA LEU A 203 -13.77 -13.02 -12.22
C LEU A 203 -14.31 -14.39 -11.77
N LYS A 204 -14.09 -14.77 -10.51
CA LYS A 204 -14.66 -16.02 -9.97
C LYS A 204 -16.19 -16.01 -9.95
N VAL A 205 -16.78 -14.88 -9.56
CA VAL A 205 -18.23 -14.70 -9.50
C VAL A 205 -18.85 -14.67 -10.91
N LEU A 206 -18.17 -14.09 -11.90
CA LEU A 206 -18.62 -14.10 -13.30
C LEU A 206 -18.43 -15.46 -13.98
N GLY A 207 -17.42 -16.23 -13.56
CA GLY A 207 -17.16 -17.58 -14.07
C GLY A 207 -17.02 -17.60 -15.60
N ALA A 208 -17.76 -18.50 -16.26
CA ALA A 208 -17.72 -18.68 -17.71
C ALA A 208 -18.34 -17.50 -18.49
N GLU A 209 -19.10 -16.62 -17.83
CA GLU A 209 -19.65 -15.42 -18.47
C GLU A 209 -18.67 -14.24 -18.51
N ALA A 210 -17.48 -14.38 -17.93
CA ALA A 210 -16.47 -13.33 -18.03
C ALA A 210 -16.07 -13.11 -19.50
N THR A 211 -16.20 -11.88 -19.98
CA THR A 211 -15.84 -11.54 -21.37
C THR A 211 -14.33 -11.54 -21.56
N HIS A 212 -13.88 -11.58 -22.83
CA HIS A 212 -12.45 -11.47 -23.14
C HIS A 212 -11.81 -10.21 -22.55
N TYR A 213 -12.48 -9.06 -22.64
CA TYR A 213 -11.99 -7.81 -22.07
C TYR A 213 -11.96 -7.84 -20.53
N GLU A 214 -13.00 -8.39 -19.89
CA GLU A 214 -13.04 -8.53 -18.43
C GLU A 214 -11.90 -9.44 -17.92
N LEU A 215 -11.67 -10.59 -18.55
CA LEU A 215 -10.57 -11.49 -18.21
C LEU A 215 -9.21 -10.81 -18.36
N LYS A 216 -9.01 -10.08 -19.46
CA LYS A 216 -7.75 -9.36 -19.73
C LYS A 216 -7.50 -8.25 -18.72
N ILE A 217 -8.50 -7.42 -18.45
CA ILE A 217 -8.35 -6.22 -17.60
C ILE A 217 -8.29 -6.60 -16.12
N LEU A 218 -9.27 -7.37 -15.64
CA LEU A 218 -9.33 -7.79 -14.23
C LEU A 218 -8.24 -8.81 -13.90
N GLY A 219 -7.83 -9.64 -14.86
CA GLY A 219 -6.75 -10.62 -14.70
C GLY A 219 -5.35 -9.99 -14.59
N ALA A 220 -5.18 -8.74 -15.03
CA ALA A 220 -3.94 -7.98 -14.83
C ALA A 220 -3.74 -7.57 -13.36
N CYS A 221 -4.81 -7.56 -12.55
CA CYS A 221 -4.75 -7.21 -11.14
C CYS A 221 -4.23 -8.40 -10.32
N GLN A 222 -2.93 -8.40 -10.04
CA GLN A 222 -2.32 -9.37 -9.14
C GLN A 222 -2.49 -8.95 -7.68
N TYR A 223 -2.60 -9.94 -6.78
CA TYR A 223 -2.75 -9.71 -5.35
C TYR A 223 -1.77 -10.59 -4.59
N VAL A 224 -1.26 -10.08 -3.48
CA VAL A 224 -0.42 -10.84 -2.55
C VAL A 224 -1.10 -10.87 -1.20
N HIS A 225 -1.03 -12.05 -0.59
CA HIS A 225 -1.55 -12.30 0.74
C HIS A 225 -0.54 -11.82 1.79
N ARG A 226 -1.01 -11.03 2.75
CA ARG A 226 -0.22 -10.55 3.89
C ARG A 226 -0.88 -10.96 5.19
N ASP A 227 -0.06 -11.45 6.11
CA ASP A 227 -0.45 -11.62 7.50
C ASP A 227 -0.21 -10.32 8.27
N ILE A 228 -1.19 -9.96 9.08
CA ILE A 228 -1.18 -8.78 9.91
C ILE A 228 -1.38 -9.20 11.36
N TYR A 229 -0.49 -8.74 12.22
CA TYR A 229 -0.51 -9.03 13.65
C TYR A 229 -0.71 -7.74 14.41
N LEU A 230 -1.68 -7.70 15.32
CA LEU A 230 -1.74 -6.73 16.41
C LEU A 230 -1.10 -7.36 17.65
N HIS A 231 -0.08 -6.73 18.21
CA HIS A 231 0.73 -7.30 19.30
C HIS A 231 1.42 -6.21 20.14
N CYS A 232 2.19 -6.62 21.15
CA CYS A 232 2.96 -5.72 22.02
C CYS A 232 4.49 -6.00 21.99
N ASP A 233 4.96 -6.80 21.04
CA ASP A 233 6.37 -7.19 20.87
C ASP A 233 7.27 -6.05 20.37
N GLN A 234 8.11 -5.52 21.25
CA GLN A 234 9.06 -4.46 20.93
C GLN A 234 10.27 -4.94 20.11
N ASN A 235 10.48 -6.25 19.94
CA ASN A 235 11.57 -6.76 19.12
C ASN A 235 11.37 -6.48 17.63
N LEU A 236 10.15 -6.13 17.22
CA LEU A 236 9.79 -5.72 15.87
C LEU A 236 9.84 -4.19 15.68
N MET A 237 10.44 -3.47 16.63
CA MET A 237 10.72 -2.04 16.57
C MET A 237 12.24 -1.80 16.42
N PRO A 238 12.68 -0.58 16.05
CA PRO A 238 14.10 -0.22 16.09
C PRO A 238 14.67 -0.43 17.48
N ARG A 239 15.94 -0.86 17.56
CA ARG A 239 16.60 -1.14 18.84
C ARG A 239 16.76 0.13 19.66
N ASN A 240 17.05 1.24 18.99
CA ASN A 240 17.08 2.55 19.62
C ASN A 240 15.70 3.20 19.59
N SER A 241 15.12 3.43 20.77
CA SER A 241 13.82 4.11 20.93
C SER A 241 13.78 5.52 20.36
N SER A 242 14.93 6.21 20.22
CA SER A 242 14.98 7.51 19.54
C SER A 242 14.68 7.42 18.04
N ALA A 243 14.83 6.24 17.42
CA ALA A 243 14.43 6.01 16.04
C ALA A 243 12.96 5.63 15.89
N TRP A 244 12.23 5.37 16.98
CA TRP A 244 10.83 4.97 16.89
C TRP A 244 10.01 6.06 16.20
N SER A 245 9.29 5.64 15.18
CA SER A 245 8.46 6.49 14.34
C SER A 245 7.06 5.89 14.23
N ALA A 246 6.15 6.58 13.56
CA ALA A 246 4.83 6.02 13.28
C ALA A 246 4.94 4.69 12.51
N TRP A 247 5.86 4.62 11.53
CA TRP A 247 6.07 3.47 10.66
C TRP A 247 7.52 2.96 10.77
N ASN A 248 7.72 1.69 11.08
CA ASN A 248 9.05 1.17 11.39
C ASN A 248 9.39 0.00 10.48
N PHE A 249 10.33 0.21 9.55
CA PHE A 249 10.78 -0.80 8.60
C PHE A 249 11.96 -1.57 9.19
N LEU A 250 11.80 -2.88 9.37
CA LEU A 250 12.80 -3.76 9.97
C LEU A 250 13.08 -4.93 9.03
N GLY A 251 14.35 -5.15 8.70
CA GLY A 251 14.74 -6.29 7.87
C GLY A 251 16.08 -6.12 7.15
N THR A 252 16.29 -6.94 6.13
CA THR A 252 17.45 -6.88 5.24
C THR A 252 17.02 -7.22 3.81
N THR A 253 17.78 -6.76 2.82
CA THR A 253 17.52 -7.09 1.41
C THR A 253 17.53 -8.60 1.15
N SER A 254 18.29 -9.38 1.93
CA SER A 254 18.39 -10.85 1.85
C SER A 254 17.21 -11.58 2.48
N ARG A 255 16.65 -11.06 3.60
CA ARG A 255 15.59 -11.73 4.37
C ARG A 255 14.19 -11.14 4.15
N GLY A 256 14.11 -10.00 3.47
CA GLY A 256 12.89 -9.21 3.35
C GLY A 256 12.74 -8.19 4.47
N PHE A 257 11.69 -7.37 4.35
CA PHE A 257 11.36 -6.30 5.29
C PHE A 257 9.94 -6.48 5.82
N SER A 258 9.79 -6.22 7.11
CA SER A 258 8.51 -6.08 7.79
C SER A 258 8.28 -4.59 8.09
N VAL A 259 7.02 -4.19 8.19
CA VAL A 259 6.64 -2.84 8.64
C VAL A 259 5.80 -2.94 9.90
N THR A 260 6.22 -2.22 10.93
CA THR A 260 5.52 -2.13 12.22
C THR A 260 4.96 -0.72 12.41
N TYR A 261 3.64 -0.63 12.53
CA TYR A 261 2.90 0.60 12.83
C TYR A 261 2.77 0.77 14.35
N TRP A 262 3.19 1.92 14.87
CA TRP A 262 3.07 2.23 16.30
C TRP A 262 1.74 2.95 16.58
N LEU A 263 0.73 2.17 16.98
CA LEU A 263 -0.65 2.69 17.12
C LEU A 263 -0.78 3.72 18.23
N ASN A 264 -0.02 3.63 19.32
CA ASN A 264 -0.08 4.66 20.37
C ASN A 264 0.28 6.04 19.82
N HIS A 265 1.26 6.10 18.92
CA HIS A 265 1.68 7.35 18.32
C HIS A 265 0.69 7.84 17.27
N ILE A 266 0.24 6.93 16.39
CA ILE A 266 -0.69 7.25 15.28
C ILE A 266 -2.07 7.65 15.80
N GLN A 267 -2.60 6.92 16.77
CA GLN A 267 -3.97 7.06 17.30
C GLN A 267 -4.02 7.73 18.67
N LYS A 268 -2.87 8.21 19.20
CA LYS A 268 -2.77 8.87 20.52
C LYS A 268 -3.33 8.03 21.66
N ILE A 269 -3.09 6.72 21.64
CA ILE A 269 -3.55 5.79 22.68
C ILE A 269 -2.66 5.95 23.91
N GLU A 270 -3.25 6.42 25.01
CA GLU A 270 -2.60 6.47 26.31
C GLU A 270 -2.51 5.06 26.91
N SER A 271 -1.31 4.46 26.84
CA SER A 271 -1.03 3.15 27.42
C SER A 271 0.46 3.03 27.73
N ALA A 272 0.79 2.36 28.84
CA ALA A 272 2.16 2.05 29.20
C ALA A 272 2.78 0.98 28.26
N ARG A 273 1.95 0.15 27.63
CA ARG A 273 2.39 -0.84 26.65
C ARG A 273 2.21 -0.31 25.22
N PRO A 274 3.16 -0.58 24.31
CA PRO A 274 2.99 -0.24 22.90
C PRO A 274 2.03 -1.24 22.24
N PHE A 275 1.05 -0.72 21.54
CA PHE A 275 0.22 -1.44 20.58
C PHE A 275 0.82 -1.29 19.20
N LEU A 276 1.20 -2.43 18.62
CA LEU A 276 1.96 -2.51 17.39
C LEU A 276 1.17 -3.33 16.38
N VAL A 277 1.15 -2.87 15.13
CA VAL A 277 0.63 -3.65 14.00
C VAL A 277 1.77 -3.96 13.06
N THR A 278 2.18 -5.23 12.96
CA THR A 278 3.23 -5.64 12.02
C THR A 278 2.64 -6.39 10.84
N LEU A 279 3.06 -5.99 9.64
CA LEU A 279 2.80 -6.68 8.38
C LEU A 279 4.04 -7.49 8.00
N ASP A 280 3.81 -8.71 7.49
CA ASP A 280 4.86 -9.61 7.02
C ASP A 280 5.96 -9.86 8.07
N ALA A 281 5.54 -10.07 9.33
CA ALA A 281 6.46 -10.37 10.41
C ALA A 281 7.32 -11.61 10.06
N PRO A 282 8.65 -11.57 10.28
CA PRO A 282 9.54 -12.70 9.94
C PRO A 282 9.25 -13.96 10.75
N CYS A 283 8.63 -13.80 11.91
CA CYS A 283 8.07 -14.85 12.74
C CYS A 283 6.80 -14.33 13.44
N VAL A 284 6.04 -15.22 14.05
CA VAL A 284 4.89 -14.82 14.88
C VAL A 284 5.41 -13.95 16.03
N PRO A 285 4.90 -12.71 16.21
CA PRO A 285 5.37 -11.83 17.28
C PRO A 285 5.03 -12.37 18.67
N ASP A 286 5.74 -11.90 19.69
CA ASP A 286 5.32 -12.12 21.07
C ASP A 286 4.07 -11.29 21.43
N HIS A 287 3.28 -11.76 22.40
CA HIS A 287 2.10 -11.03 22.91
C HIS A 287 1.08 -10.63 21.82
N VAL A 288 0.75 -11.53 20.90
CA VAL A 288 -0.29 -11.31 19.88
C VAL A 288 -1.67 -11.15 20.53
N LEU A 289 -2.37 -10.08 20.15
CA LEU A 289 -3.74 -9.78 20.54
C LEU A 289 -4.74 -10.20 19.44
N LEU A 290 -4.37 -9.98 18.18
CA LEU A 290 -5.19 -10.34 17.02
C LEU A 290 -4.31 -10.68 15.83
N LYS A 291 -4.69 -11.70 15.07
CA LYS A 291 -4.13 -12.02 13.76
C LYS A 291 -5.25 -11.98 12.71
N TRP A 292 -4.99 -11.33 11.59
CA TRP A 292 -5.82 -11.45 10.40
C TRP A 292 -4.94 -11.45 9.16
N SER A 293 -5.52 -11.82 8.04
CA SER A 293 -4.82 -11.77 6.77
C SER A 293 -5.65 -11.01 5.75
N THR A 294 -4.97 -10.30 4.87
CA THR A 294 -5.60 -9.55 3.78
C THR A 294 -4.83 -9.75 2.48
N SER A 295 -5.50 -9.53 1.36
CA SER A 295 -4.84 -9.52 0.05
C SER A 295 -4.73 -8.09 -0.43
N LEU A 296 -3.51 -7.64 -0.71
CA LEU A 296 -3.25 -6.32 -1.26
C LEU A 296 -2.91 -6.43 -2.74
N PRO A 297 -3.45 -5.54 -3.59
CA PRO A 297 -3.10 -5.54 -5.01
C PRO A 297 -1.63 -5.12 -5.20
N VAL A 298 -0.98 -5.74 -6.18
CA VAL A 298 0.43 -5.50 -6.53
C VAL A 298 0.50 -4.49 -7.68
N PRO A 299 1.21 -3.36 -7.51
CA PRO A 299 1.46 -2.44 -8.60
C PRO A 299 2.29 -3.10 -9.70
N SER A 300 1.88 -2.94 -10.96
CA SER A 300 2.63 -3.45 -12.10
C SER A 300 2.34 -2.64 -13.36
N VAL A 301 3.25 -2.70 -14.33
CA VAL A 301 3.04 -2.12 -15.67
C VAL A 301 1.78 -2.70 -16.34
N ALA A 302 1.53 -4.00 -16.14
CA ALA A 302 0.33 -4.66 -16.67
C ALA A 302 -0.95 -4.08 -16.06
N LEU A 303 -0.98 -3.83 -14.74
CA LEU A 303 -2.10 -3.20 -14.06
C LEU A 303 -2.34 -1.77 -14.56
N ALA A 304 -1.29 -0.97 -14.72
CA ALA A 304 -1.40 0.39 -15.26
C ALA A 304 -2.00 0.39 -16.68
N LYS A 305 -1.54 -0.49 -17.56
CA LYS A 305 -2.08 -0.63 -18.93
C LYS A 305 -3.53 -1.12 -18.94
N ALA A 306 -3.89 -2.03 -18.04
CA ALA A 306 -5.26 -2.53 -17.91
C ALA A 306 -6.23 -1.44 -17.45
N TYR A 307 -5.78 -0.54 -16.56
CA TYR A 307 -6.59 0.58 -16.08
C TYR A 307 -7.02 1.53 -17.20
N LEU A 308 -6.11 1.84 -18.13
CA LEU A 308 -6.41 2.69 -19.30
C LEU A 308 -7.48 2.09 -20.23
N GLN A 309 -7.84 0.82 -20.04
CA GLN A 309 -8.86 0.11 -20.83
C GLN A 309 -10.14 -0.16 -20.02
N LEU A 310 -10.31 0.40 -18.82
CA LEU A 310 -11.51 0.17 -17.99
C LEU A 310 -12.80 0.58 -18.70
N ASP A 311 -12.75 1.58 -19.58
CA ASP A 311 -13.88 2.01 -20.43
C ASP A 311 -14.43 0.87 -21.29
N LYS A 312 -13.64 -0.17 -21.57
CA LYS A 312 -14.05 -1.35 -22.33
C LYS A 312 -14.96 -2.30 -21.56
N ILE A 313 -15.00 -2.22 -20.24
CA ILE A 313 -15.80 -3.13 -19.40
C ILE A 313 -16.86 -2.43 -18.56
N GLN A 314 -16.66 -1.15 -18.20
CA GLN A 314 -17.58 -0.44 -17.33
C GLN A 314 -18.96 -0.26 -17.99
N GLY A 315 -19.99 -0.84 -17.37
CA GLY A 315 -21.39 -0.66 -17.74
C GLY A 315 -21.81 -1.27 -19.08
N LYS A 316 -20.91 -1.92 -19.82
CA LYS A 316 -21.18 -2.38 -21.20
C LYS A 316 -22.29 -3.41 -21.32
N ARG A 317 -22.55 -4.15 -20.25
CA ARG A 317 -23.57 -5.20 -20.19
C ARG A 317 -24.38 -5.18 -18.89
N GLY A 318 -24.57 -4.00 -18.29
CA GLY A 318 -25.27 -3.86 -16.99
C GLY A 318 -24.41 -4.21 -15.76
N ILE A 319 -23.13 -4.56 -15.97
CA ILE A 319 -22.17 -4.85 -14.90
C ILE A 319 -21.14 -3.72 -14.79
N TRP A 320 -20.94 -3.25 -13.57
CA TRP A 320 -19.95 -2.24 -13.21
C TRP A 320 -18.95 -2.84 -12.21
N PHE A 321 -17.75 -2.30 -12.21
CA PHE A 321 -16.66 -2.78 -11.36
C PHE A 321 -16.12 -1.63 -10.52
N CYS A 322 -15.91 -1.82 -9.22
CA CYS A 322 -15.24 -0.86 -8.37
C CYS A 322 -14.34 -1.55 -7.33
N GLY A 323 -13.36 -0.84 -6.80
CA GLY A 323 -12.49 -1.34 -5.73
C GLY A 323 -11.10 -0.73 -5.71
N ALA A 324 -10.30 -1.11 -4.72
CA ALA A 324 -8.98 -0.52 -4.45
C ALA A 324 -7.98 -0.64 -5.62
N TYR A 325 -8.14 -1.64 -6.50
CA TYR A 325 -7.32 -1.80 -7.70
C TYR A 325 -7.50 -0.67 -8.72
N GLN A 326 -8.61 0.06 -8.67
CA GLN A 326 -8.81 1.28 -9.46
C GLN A 326 -8.08 2.46 -8.82
N VAL A 327 -8.07 2.57 -7.49
CA VAL A 327 -7.40 3.67 -6.77
C VAL A 327 -5.87 3.63 -6.93
N MET A 328 -5.27 2.44 -6.95
CA MET A 328 -3.83 2.32 -7.22
C MET A 328 -3.45 2.76 -8.63
N ALA A 329 -4.37 2.68 -9.58
CA ALA A 329 -4.15 3.11 -10.94
C ALA A 329 -4.67 4.54 -11.21
N SER A 330 -5.53 5.07 -10.34
CA SER A 330 -6.04 6.45 -10.37
C SER A 330 -5.15 7.46 -9.63
N MET A 331 -3.90 7.11 -9.27
CA MET A 331 -2.99 8.01 -8.54
C MET A 331 -2.56 9.28 -9.29
N LYS A 332 -3.16 9.59 -10.44
CA LYS A 332 -3.87 10.86 -10.73
C LYS A 332 -4.41 10.82 -12.16
N MET A 333 -5.73 10.92 -12.33
CA MET A 333 -6.39 11.33 -13.57
C MET A 333 -7.68 12.11 -13.27
N ASP A 334 -7.65 12.97 -12.25
CA ASP A 334 -8.67 14.01 -12.05
C ASP A 334 -8.06 15.38 -12.36
#